data_AF-A0A8X6HPH8-F1
#
_entry.id   AF-A0A8X6HPH8-F1
#
_cell.length_a   1.000
_cell.length_b   1.000
_cell.length_c   1.000
_cell.angle_alpha   90.00
_cell.angle_beta   90.00
_cell.angle_gamma   90.00
#
_symmetry.space_group_name_H-M   'P 1'
#
loop_
_entity.id
_entity.type
_entity.pdbx_description
1 polymer ?
#
loop_
_entity_poly.entity_id
_entity_poly.type
_entity_poly.pdbx_seq_one_letter_code
_entity_poly.pdbx_strand_id
1 'polypeptide(L)'
;MVLPNLWKFISSLGPGNGLKAFLDHLAVTSKTCSPEFQILVLFCDCATHLITILDDVELYEQQKPFCLEDLVSISAFLNQLVFKLIWNNLIDAKAVKSNALLTSAHTLLMLLYKRDCRHAYTPPDHWL
;
A
#
# COMPACT_ATOMS: atom_id res chain seq x y z
N MET A 1 4.71 -15.19 9.86
CA MET A 1 5.60 -14.23 9.16
C MET A 1 5.23 -12.81 9.62
N VAL A 2 6.21 -11.92 9.78
CA VAL A 2 6.01 -10.59 10.41
C VAL A 2 5.15 -9.66 9.54
N LEU A 3 5.25 -9.77 8.22
CA LEU A 3 4.64 -8.81 7.29
C LEU A 3 3.10 -8.86 7.20
N PRO A 4 2.46 -10.04 7.12
CA PRO A 4 1.00 -10.14 7.22
C PRO A 4 0.46 -9.65 8.56
N ASN A 5 1.21 -9.87 9.65
CA ASN A 5 0.84 -9.33 10.97
C ASN A 5 0.96 -7.81 11.01
N LEU A 6 1.98 -7.24 10.35
CA LEU A 6 2.12 -5.79 10.21
C LEU A 6 0.97 -5.19 9.40
N TRP A 7 0.54 -5.85 8.31
CA TRP A 7 -0.64 -5.42 7.54
C TRP A 7 -1.92 -5.42 8.38
N LYS A 8 -2.15 -6.50 9.16
CA LYS A 8 -3.29 -6.57 10.09
C LYS A 8 -3.25 -5.47 11.15
N PHE A 9 -2.06 -5.15 11.65
CA PHE A 9 -1.86 -4.04 12.57
C PHE A 9 -2.21 -2.71 11.89
N ILE A 10 -1.67 -2.42 10.71
CA ILE A 10 -1.98 -1.20 9.95
C ILE A 10 -3.48 -1.07 9.70
N SER A 11 -4.15 -2.17 9.35
CA SER A 11 -5.59 -2.21 9.09
C SER A 11 -6.44 -2.01 10.34
N SER A 12 -5.91 -2.30 11.53
CA SER A 12 -6.62 -2.16 12.81
C SER A 12 -6.36 -0.83 13.52
N LEU A 13 -5.49 0.03 12.98
CA LEU A 13 -5.16 1.34 13.55
C LEU A 13 -6.28 2.38 13.33
N GLY A 14 -7.32 2.37 14.15
CA GLY A 14 -8.30 3.46 14.25
C GLY A 14 -9.75 3.00 14.47
N PRO A 15 -10.63 3.87 15.01
CA PRO A 15 -12.03 3.52 15.25
C PRO A 15 -12.81 3.45 13.92
N GLY A 16 -13.11 2.23 13.45
CA GLY A 16 -14.10 1.99 12.39
C GLY A 16 -13.58 1.59 11.01
N ASN A 17 -12.27 1.73 10.72
CA ASN A 17 -11.49 1.12 9.61
C ASN A 17 -10.10 1.79 9.63
N GLY A 18 -9.05 1.09 10.05
CA GLY A 18 -7.78 1.76 10.37
C GLY A 18 -7.14 2.48 9.16
N LEU A 19 -7.37 1.94 7.97
CA LEU A 19 -6.94 2.54 6.71
C LEU A 19 -7.58 3.92 6.47
N LYS A 20 -8.85 4.11 6.88
CA LYS A 20 -9.52 5.40 6.78
C LYS A 20 -8.90 6.43 7.73
N ALA A 21 -8.50 6.01 8.94
CA ALA A 21 -7.82 6.89 9.89
C ALA A 21 -6.48 7.42 9.33
N PHE A 22 -5.71 6.60 8.62
CA PHE A 22 -4.51 7.06 7.90
C PHE A 22 -4.84 8.13 6.86
N LEU A 23 -5.87 7.90 6.05
CA LEU A 23 -6.27 8.84 5.00
C LEU A 23 -6.82 10.14 5.57
N ASP A 24 -7.52 10.09 6.70
CA ASP A 24 -8.06 11.26 7.40
C ASP A 24 -6.93 12.05 8.09
N HIS A 25 -5.95 11.36 8.71
CA HIS A 25 -4.76 12.03 9.27
C HIS A 25 -3.93 12.74 8.20
N LEU A 26 -3.82 12.17 7.01
CA LEU A 26 -3.20 12.80 5.84
C LEU A 26 -3.89 14.10 5.42
N ALA A 27 -5.22 14.15 5.49
CA ALA A 27 -5.97 15.35 5.16
C ALA A 27 -5.72 16.50 6.15
N VAL A 28 -5.33 16.18 7.39
CA VAL A 28 -5.13 17.16 8.48
C VAL A 28 -3.66 17.56 8.64
N THR A 29 -2.71 16.69 8.26
CA THR A 29 -1.28 16.89 8.53
C THR A 29 -0.44 16.71 7.27
N SER A 30 0.30 17.75 6.87
CA SER A 30 1.27 17.70 5.77
C SER A 30 2.61 17.04 6.14
N LYS A 31 2.79 16.64 7.40
CA LYS A 31 3.99 15.96 7.89
C LYS A 31 3.87 14.46 7.65
N THR A 32 4.25 14.01 6.46
CA THR A 32 4.38 12.58 6.11
C THR A 32 5.50 11.85 6.89
N CYS A 33 6.14 12.51 7.86
CA CYS A 33 7.21 11.97 8.71
C CYS A 33 6.72 11.46 10.07
N SER A 34 5.41 11.45 10.34
CA SER A 34 4.91 10.90 11.59
C SER A 34 5.16 9.38 11.69
N PRO A 35 5.30 8.82 12.90
CA PRO A 35 5.67 7.41 13.09
C PRO A 35 4.76 6.43 12.36
N GLU A 36 3.46 6.71 12.29
CA GLU A 36 2.48 5.89 11.58
C GLU A 36 2.78 5.80 10.08
N PHE A 37 3.19 6.90 9.44
CA PHE A 37 3.59 6.87 8.03
C PHE A 37 4.95 6.19 7.83
N GLN A 38 5.86 6.26 8.80
CA GLN A 38 7.12 5.51 8.74
C GLN A 38 6.90 4.00 8.83
N ILE A 39 5.93 3.55 9.63
CA ILE A 39 5.53 2.14 9.69
C ILE A 39 4.96 1.70 8.33
N LEU A 40 4.16 2.56 7.70
CA LEU A 40 3.60 2.27 6.38
C LEU A 40 4.68 2.22 5.29
N VAL A 41 5.64 3.14 5.31
CA VAL A 41 6.82 3.12 4.43
C VAL A 41 7.57 1.79 4.57
N LEU A 42 7.89 1.40 5.80
CA LEU A 42 8.58 0.15 6.09
C LEU A 42 7.80 -1.06 5.57
N PHE A 43 6.49 -1.10 5.80
CA PHE A 43 5.63 -2.14 5.25
C PHE A 43 5.72 -2.20 3.72
N CYS A 44 5.60 -1.05 3.05
CA CYS A 44 5.62 -0.98 1.59
C CYS A 44 6.95 -1.48 1.01
N ASP A 45 8.07 -1.06 1.59
CA ASP A 45 9.41 -1.47 1.14
C ASP A 45 9.61 -2.98 1.33
N CYS A 46 9.31 -3.51 2.53
CA CYS A 46 9.43 -4.93 2.80
C CYS A 46 8.49 -5.78 1.94
N ALA A 47 7.25 -5.33 1.71
CA ALA A 47 6.28 -6.05 0.89
C ALA A 47 6.70 -6.04 -0.58
N THR A 48 7.25 -4.92 -1.07
CA THR A 48 7.81 -4.84 -2.42
C THR A 48 8.93 -5.87 -2.61
N HIS A 49 9.89 -5.92 -1.69
CA HIS A 49 10.98 -6.90 -1.75
C HIS A 49 10.46 -8.34 -1.73
N LEU A 50 9.55 -8.65 -0.81
CA LEU A 50 8.99 -9.99 -0.66
C LEU A 50 8.20 -10.42 -1.90
N ILE A 51 7.26 -9.61 -2.37
CA ILE A 51 6.39 -9.94 -3.52
C ILE A 51 7.19 -10.02 -4.82
N THR A 52 8.32 -9.30 -4.92
CA THR A 52 9.21 -9.40 -6.08
C THR A 52 9.85 -10.78 -6.21
N ILE A 53 10.21 -11.42 -5.10
CA ILE A 53 10.90 -12.71 -5.11
C ILE A 53 9.95 -13.92 -5.13
N LEU A 54 8.67 -13.75 -4.79
CA LEU A 54 7.68 -14.83 -4.86
C LEU A 54 7.46 -15.26 -6.30
N ASP A 55 7.38 -16.57 -6.52
CA ASP A 55 6.92 -17.11 -7.80
C ASP A 55 5.39 -17.05 -7.92
N ASP A 56 4.89 -17.40 -9.12
CA ASP A 56 3.46 -17.33 -9.40
C ASP A 56 2.66 -18.43 -8.66
N VAL A 57 3.27 -19.58 -8.36
CA VAL A 57 2.62 -20.67 -7.62
C VAL A 57 2.45 -20.26 -6.15
N GLU A 58 3.49 -19.70 -5.53
CA GLU A 58 3.44 -19.21 -4.14
C GLU A 58 2.40 -18.08 -3.98
N LEU A 59 2.33 -17.17 -4.97
CA LEU A 59 1.46 -16.01 -4.92
C LEU A 59 -0.01 -16.33 -5.21
N TYR A 60 -0.29 -17.01 -6.33
CA TYR A 60 -1.68 -17.19 -6.81
C TYR A 60 -2.32 -18.48 -6.31
N GLU A 61 -1.56 -19.58 -6.25
CA GLU A 61 -2.10 -20.89 -5.86
C GLU A 61 -1.99 -21.11 -4.37
N GLN A 62 -0.80 -20.96 -3.80
CA GLN A 62 -0.57 -21.18 -2.37
C GLN A 62 -1.03 -20.02 -1.51
N GLN A 63 -1.12 -18.82 -2.09
CA GLN A 63 -1.57 -17.60 -1.42
C GLN A 63 -0.78 -17.32 -0.13
N LYS A 64 0.55 -17.36 -0.26
CA LYS A 64 1.49 -17.13 0.84
C LYS A 64 2.52 -16.07 0.47
N PRO A 65 2.85 -15.16 1.41
CA PRO A 65 2.33 -15.08 2.77
C PRO A 65 1.04 -14.27 2.91
N PHE A 66 0.56 -13.68 1.81
CA PHE A 66 -0.68 -12.91 1.73
C PHE A 66 -1.70 -13.67 0.91
N CYS A 67 -2.97 -13.65 1.33
CA CYS A 67 -4.04 -14.10 0.45
C CYS A 67 -4.34 -13.06 -0.63
N LEU A 68 -5.03 -13.47 -1.69
CA LEU A 68 -5.39 -12.54 -2.78
C LEU A 68 -6.27 -11.39 -2.26
N GLU A 69 -7.14 -11.66 -1.28
CA GLU A 69 -7.95 -10.63 -0.61
C GLU A 69 -7.10 -9.59 0.11
N ASP A 70 -6.00 -10.00 0.75
CA ASP A 70 -5.03 -9.07 1.35
C ASP A 70 -4.43 -8.19 0.27
N LEU A 71 -4.01 -8.76 -0.87
CA LEU A 71 -3.42 -7.99 -1.98
C LEU A 71 -4.40 -6.99 -2.59
N VAL A 72 -5.68 -7.36 -2.72
CA VAL A 72 -6.76 -6.46 -3.15
C VAL A 72 -6.93 -5.32 -2.15
N SER A 73 -6.99 -5.63 -0.86
CA SER A 73 -7.14 -4.62 0.20
C SER A 73 -5.95 -3.65 0.25
N ILE A 74 -4.73 -4.19 0.17
CA ILE A 74 -3.49 -3.40 0.11
C ILE A 74 -3.50 -2.47 -1.10
N SER A 75 -3.76 -2.99 -2.29
CA SER A 75 -3.74 -2.18 -3.51
C SER A 75 -4.84 -1.11 -3.53
N ALA A 76 -6.06 -1.42 -3.07
CA ALA A 76 -7.12 -0.43 -2.94
C ALA A 76 -6.73 0.73 -2.00
N PHE A 77 -6.15 0.40 -0.84
CA PHE A 77 -5.67 1.39 0.09
C PHE A 77 -4.55 2.25 -0.49
N LEU A 78 -3.54 1.62 -1.09
CA LEU A 78 -2.41 2.33 -1.69
C LEU A 78 -2.87 3.24 -2.85
N ASN A 79 -3.85 2.80 -3.65
CA ASN A 79 -4.40 3.61 -4.73
C ASN A 79 -5.07 4.88 -4.18
N GLN A 80 -5.93 4.74 -3.16
CA GLN A 80 -6.55 5.89 -2.49
C GLN A 80 -5.54 6.82 -1.81
N LEU A 81 -4.51 6.24 -1.20
CA LEU A 81 -3.43 6.96 -0.53
C LEU A 81 -2.65 7.83 -1.52
N VAL A 82 -2.17 7.22 -2.61
CA VAL A 82 -1.40 7.90 -3.66
C VAL A 82 -2.27 8.98 -4.32
N PHE A 83 -3.53 8.67 -4.63
CA PHE A 83 -4.47 9.64 -5.19
C PHE A 83 -4.62 10.86 -4.27
N LYS A 84 -4.92 10.65 -2.98
CA LYS A 84 -5.09 11.75 -2.02
C LYS A 84 -3.81 12.58 -1.84
N LEU A 85 -2.64 11.94 -1.82
CA LEU A 85 -1.35 12.63 -1.72
C LEU A 85 -1.13 13.61 -2.87
N ILE A 86 -1.42 13.19 -4.10
CA ILE A 86 -1.24 13.98 -5.32
C ILE A 86 -2.35 15.03 -5.43
N TRP A 87 -3.61 14.60 -5.34
CA TRP A 87 -4.78 15.46 -5.58
C TRP A 87 -4.88 16.63 -4.60
N ASN A 88 -4.57 16.39 -3.33
CA ASN A 88 -4.62 17.42 -2.30
C ASN A 88 -3.33 18.27 -2.23
N ASN A 89 -2.38 18.08 -3.15
CA ASN A 89 -1.07 18.76 -3.15
C ASN A 89 -0.34 18.66 -1.79
N LEU A 90 -0.44 17.49 -1.13
CA LEU A 90 0.19 17.25 0.18
C LEU A 90 1.71 17.05 0.05
N ILE A 91 2.21 16.93 -1.19
CA ILE A 91 3.61 16.81 -1.52
C ILE A 91 3.96 17.94 -2.49
N ASP A 92 4.97 18.73 -2.14
CA ASP A 92 5.53 19.73 -3.06
C ASP A 92 6.02 19.03 -4.33
N ALA A 93 5.62 19.53 -5.51
CA ALA A 93 6.07 19.05 -6.82
C ALA A 93 7.60 18.88 -6.90
N LYS A 94 8.37 19.73 -6.21
CA LYS A 94 9.84 19.67 -6.13
C LYS A 94 10.34 18.53 -5.24
N ALA A 95 9.54 18.08 -4.27
CA ALA A 95 9.85 17.04 -3.30
C ALA A 95 9.20 15.69 -3.61
N VAL A 96 8.48 15.55 -4.73
CA VAL A 96 7.83 14.29 -5.16
C VAL A 96 8.80 13.12 -5.15
N LYS A 97 10.01 13.33 -5.67
CA LYS A 97 11.06 12.29 -5.74
C LYS A 97 11.73 12.00 -4.40
N SER A 98 11.61 12.88 -3.42
CA SER A 98 12.21 12.73 -2.08
C SER A 98 11.20 12.32 -1.02
N ASN A 99 9.90 12.26 -1.34
CA ASN A 99 8.88 11.81 -0.41
C ASN A 99 8.87 10.28 -0.32
N ALA A 100 9.40 9.75 0.77
CA ALA A 100 9.50 8.31 1.02
C ALA A 100 8.12 7.62 1.01
N LEU A 101 7.11 8.24 1.63
CA LEU A 101 5.75 7.67 1.68
C LEU A 101 5.17 7.47 0.28
N LEU A 102 5.23 8.50 -0.58
CA LEU A 102 4.76 8.39 -1.96
C LEU A 102 5.56 7.37 -2.74
N THR A 103 6.89 7.41 -2.62
CA THR A 103 7.79 6.56 -3.41
C THR A 103 7.57 5.08 -3.07
N SER A 104 7.56 4.73 -1.78
CA SER A 104 7.34 3.35 -1.32
C SER A 104 5.93 2.85 -1.64
N ALA A 105 4.91 3.66 -1.36
CA ALA A 105 3.51 3.30 -1.65
C ALA A 105 3.27 3.09 -3.15
N HIS A 106 3.73 4.02 -4.00
CA HIS A 106 3.57 3.93 -5.44
C HIS A 106 4.36 2.74 -6.02
N THR A 107 5.55 2.46 -5.50
CA THR A 107 6.36 1.32 -5.97
C THR A 107 5.64 -0.01 -5.71
N LEU A 108 5.12 -0.21 -4.50
CA LEU A 108 4.34 -1.40 -4.18
C LEU A 108 3.06 -1.47 -5.01
N LEU A 109 2.33 -0.37 -5.14
CA LEU A 109 1.10 -0.29 -5.94
C LEU A 109 1.34 -0.75 -7.39
N MET A 110 2.40 -0.23 -8.03
CA MET A 110 2.75 -0.59 -9.40
C MET A 110 3.23 -2.04 -9.53
N LEU A 111 3.86 -2.59 -8.50
CA LEU A 111 4.21 -4.02 -8.47
C LEU A 111 2.96 -4.90 -8.42
N LEU A 112 2.00 -4.57 -7.54
CA LEU A 112 0.74 -5.31 -7.44
C LEU A 112 -0.08 -5.24 -8.73
N TYR A 113 -0.15 -4.05 -9.35
CA TYR A 113 -0.76 -3.86 -10.67
C TYR A 113 -0.13 -4.76 -11.73
N LYS A 114 1.21 -4.82 -11.79
CA LYS A 114 1.91 -5.70 -12.75
C LYS A 114 1.64 -7.19 -12.50
N ARG A 115 1.50 -7.61 -11.23
CA ARG A 115 1.12 -9.00 -10.90
C ARG A 115 -0.31 -9.28 -11.38
N ASP A 116 -1.24 -8.38 -11.11
CA ASP A 116 -2.64 -8.53 -11.53
C ASP A 116 -2.79 -8.55 -13.06
N CYS A 117 -1.98 -7.76 -13.79
CA CYS A 117 -1.92 -7.82 -15.26
C CYS A 117 -1.42 -9.17 -15.80
N ARG A 118 -0.58 -9.91 -15.04
CA ARG A 118 -0.08 -11.23 -15.44
C ARG A 118 -1.11 -12.32 -15.17
N HIS A 119 -1.74 -12.27 -14.00
CA HIS A 119 -2.80 -13.17 -13.61
C HIS A 119 -3.80 -12.39 -12.75
N ALA A 120 -4.97 -12.11 -13.30
CA ALA A 120 -5.97 -11.30 -12.63
C ALA A 120 -6.43 -11.95 -11.32
N TYR A 121 -6.48 -11.15 -10.26
CA TYR A 121 -7.01 -11.50 -8.93
C TYR A 121 -7.86 -10.38 -8.33
N THR A 122 -7.89 -9.19 -8.94
CA THR A 122 -8.73 -8.06 -8.51
C THR A 122 -10.11 -8.07 -9.21
N PRO A 123 -11.15 -7.49 -8.58
CA PRO A 123 -12.44 -7.31 -9.23
C PRO A 123 -12.37 -6.28 -10.39
N PRO A 124 -13.39 -6.24 -11.27
CA PRO A 124 -13.51 -5.19 -12.28
C PRO A 124 -13.44 -3.79 -11.66
N ASP A 125 -12.86 -2.83 -12.40
CA ASP A 125 -12.72 -1.41 -12.01
C ASP A 125 -11.86 -1.14 -10.76
N HIS A 126 -11.06 -2.11 -10.31
CA HIS A 126 -10.19 -1.92 -9.15
C HIS A 126 -9.07 -0.88 -9.35
N TRP A 127 -8.54 -0.78 -10.58
CA TRP A 127 -7.39 0.08 -10.92
C TRP A 127 -7.77 1.40 -11.60
N LEU A 128 -9.07 1.70 -11.79
CA LEU A 128 -9.59 2.82 -12.60
C LEU A 128 -10.53 3.74 -11.79
#